data_AF-A0A353N0V2-F1
#
_entry.id   AF-A0A353N0V2-F1
#
_cell.length_a   1.000
_cell.length_b   1.000
_cell.length_c   1.000
_cell.angle_alpha   90.00
_cell.angle_beta   90.00
_cell.angle_gamma   90.00
#
_symmetry.space_group_name_H-M   'P 1'
#
loop_
_entity.id
_entity.type
_entity.pdbx_description
1 polymer ?
#
loop_
_entity_poly.entity_id
_entity_poly.type
_entity_poly.pdbx_seq_one_letter_code
_entity_poly.pdbx_strand_id
1 'polypeptide(L)'
;MDRTRAMVESSLLVALSAVLFLAGHFLPIVGMAFSLVCPAPLVVLGLRHSLGRAVLGVAVATVITAAFTGAVGALFFCFGFGFLGIALGALGRRYDKAVDIVLYGILVSIGSKLLLMLIAVKLTGINPFGLEEAEIMPMIERIASIYSGLGMSEEALSLAKEQMRATLSLIPVIFPAL
;
A
#
# COMPACT_ATOMS: atom_id res chain seq x y z
N MET A 1 21.95 -3.59 -25.71
CA MET A 1 20.87 -2.60 -25.52
C MET A 1 21.54 -1.25 -25.29
N ASP A 2 21.29 -0.27 -26.17
CA ASP A 2 21.95 1.03 -26.05
C ASP A 2 21.54 1.75 -24.77
N ARG A 3 22.47 2.51 -24.18
CA ARG A 3 22.30 3.15 -22.86
C ARG A 3 21.08 4.07 -22.82
N THR A 4 20.85 4.83 -23.89
CA THR A 4 19.68 5.71 -24.09
C THR A 4 18.38 4.92 -24.16
N ARG A 5 18.33 3.84 -24.95
CA ARG A 5 17.14 2.99 -25.05
C ARG A 5 16.77 2.37 -23.70
N ALA A 6 17.78 1.89 -22.98
CA ALA A 6 17.57 1.33 -21.64
C ALA A 6 17.03 2.35 -20.64
N MET A 7 17.50 3.60 -20.72
CA MET A 7 16.99 4.68 -19.87
C MET A 7 15.53 5.00 -20.21
N VAL A 8 15.18 5.15 -21.48
CA VAL A 8 13.80 5.45 -21.90
C VAL A 8 12.83 4.35 -21.48
N GLU A 9 13.20 3.08 -21.69
CA GLU A 9 12.36 1.94 -21.31
C GLU A 9 12.13 1.88 -19.79
N SER A 10 13.19 2.07 -19.00
CA SER A 10 13.06 2.13 -17.53
C SER A 10 12.15 3.28 -17.08
N SER A 11 12.32 4.48 -17.63
CA SER A 11 11.50 5.64 -17.29
C SER A 11 10.02 5.41 -17.61
N LEU A 12 9.73 4.78 -18.75
CA LEU A 12 8.37 4.51 -19.19
C LEU A 12 7.68 3.46 -18.29
N LEU A 13 8.40 2.41 -17.89
CA LEU A 13 7.91 1.41 -16.95
C LEU A 13 7.65 2.01 -15.56
N VAL A 14 8.55 2.88 -15.08
CA VAL A 14 8.40 3.60 -13.80
C VAL A 14 7.18 4.52 -13.82
N ALA A 15 7.05 5.35 -14.86
CA ALA A 15 5.92 6.24 -15.02
C ALA A 15 4.59 5.47 -15.13
N LEU A 16 4.56 4.38 -15.92
CA LEU A 16 3.39 3.53 -16.06
C LEU A 16 2.99 2.89 -14.72
N SER A 17 3.95 2.43 -13.93
CA SER A 17 3.68 1.87 -12.59
C SER A 17 3.02 2.88 -11.66
N ALA A 18 3.54 4.12 -11.64
CA ALA A 18 2.97 5.19 -10.84
C ALA A 18 1.54 5.55 -11.31
N VAL A 19 1.33 5.68 -12.63
CA VAL A 19 0.01 5.98 -13.21
C VAL A 19 -1.01 4.87 -12.90
N LEU A 20 -0.63 3.60 -13.04
CA LEU A 20 -1.51 2.47 -12.72
C LEU A 20 -1.87 2.44 -11.23
N PHE A 21 -0.92 2.73 -10.34
CA PHE A 21 -1.20 2.84 -8.91
C PHE A 21 -2.17 3.99 -8.62
N LEU A 22 -1.93 5.18 -9.17
CA LEU A 22 -2.79 6.34 -8.95
C LEU A 22 -4.20 6.12 -9.51
N ALA A 23 -4.31 5.53 -10.71
CA ALA A 23 -5.59 5.13 -11.28
C ALA A 23 -6.29 4.07 -10.40
N GLY A 24 -5.51 3.12 -9.86
CA GLY A 24 -5.97 2.13 -8.88
C GLY A 24 -6.52 2.75 -7.60
N HIS A 25 -5.86 3.81 -7.13
CA HIS A 25 -6.18 4.49 -5.89
C HIS A 25 -7.41 5.40 -6.01
N PHE A 26 -7.56 6.12 -7.12
CA PHE A 26 -8.61 7.13 -7.28
C PHE A 26 -9.87 6.65 -8.02
N LEU A 27 -9.82 5.50 -8.71
CA LEU A 27 -10.97 4.95 -9.43
C LEU A 27 -11.51 3.71 -8.71
N PRO A 28 -12.75 3.68 -8.20
CA PRO A 28 -13.22 2.57 -7.37
C PRO A 28 -13.37 1.24 -8.14
N ILE A 29 -14.25 1.19 -9.15
CA ILE A 29 -14.53 -0.07 -9.89
C ILE A 29 -13.38 -0.43 -10.83
N VAL A 30 -12.93 0.55 -11.63
CA VAL A 30 -11.87 0.33 -12.63
C VAL A 30 -10.49 0.24 -11.97
N GLY A 31 -10.30 0.86 -10.80
CA GLY A 31 -9.01 0.84 -10.12
C GLY A 31 -8.63 -0.51 -9.55
N MET A 32 -9.57 -1.41 -9.27
CA MET A 32 -9.24 -2.80 -8.96
C MET A 32 -8.50 -3.46 -10.13
N ALA A 33 -8.95 -3.27 -11.37
CA ALA A 33 -8.28 -3.81 -12.54
C ALA A 33 -6.87 -3.21 -12.71
N PHE A 34 -6.72 -1.89 -12.55
CA PHE A 34 -5.41 -1.24 -12.62
C PHE A 34 -4.46 -1.70 -11.51
N SER A 35 -4.98 -1.95 -10.30
CA SER A 35 -4.20 -2.46 -9.18
C SER A 35 -3.64 -3.85 -9.47
N LEU A 36 -4.40 -4.73 -10.14
CA LEU A 36 -3.90 -6.06 -10.53
C LEU A 36 -2.75 -5.98 -11.55
N VAL A 37 -2.78 -5.00 -12.45
CA VAL A 37 -1.78 -4.83 -13.50
C VAL A 37 -0.60 -3.96 -13.03
N CYS A 38 -0.75 -3.17 -11.96
CA CYS A 38 0.25 -2.26 -11.42
C CYS A 38 1.63 -2.91 -11.16
N PRO A 39 1.76 -4.15 -10.63
CA PRO A 39 3.06 -4.79 -10.50
C PRO A 39 3.74 -5.11 -11.83
N ALA A 40 2.98 -5.29 -12.92
CA ALA A 40 3.51 -5.85 -14.17
C ALA A 40 4.63 -5.01 -14.80
N PRO A 41 4.54 -3.67 -14.92
CA PRO A 41 5.65 -2.87 -15.43
C PRO A 41 6.89 -2.92 -14.51
N LEU A 42 6.71 -3.07 -13.20
CA LEU A 42 7.82 -3.26 -12.25
C LEU A 42 8.46 -4.65 -12.38
N VAL A 43 7.67 -5.69 -12.67
CA VAL A 43 8.19 -7.03 -13.01
C VAL A 43 9.03 -6.94 -14.27
N VAL A 44 8.54 -6.28 -15.32
CA VAL A 44 9.30 -6.08 -16.57
C VAL A 44 10.58 -5.28 -16.30
N LEU A 45 10.51 -4.24 -15.47
CA LEU A 45 11.68 -3.45 -15.05
C LEU A 45 12.72 -4.34 -14.34
N GLY A 46 12.26 -5.20 -13.43
CA GLY A 46 13.06 -6.17 -12.71
C GLY A 46 13.67 -7.25 -13.61
N LEU A 47 12.95 -7.70 -14.64
CA LEU A 47 13.43 -8.69 -15.61
C LEU A 47 14.48 -8.11 -16.57
N ARG A 48 14.21 -6.93 -17.14
CA ARG A 48 14.98 -6.37 -18.26
C ARG A 48 16.17 -5.51 -17.85
N HIS A 49 16.19 -5.03 -16.60
CA HIS A 49 17.25 -4.14 -16.11
C HIS A 49 17.91 -4.69 -14.85
N SER A 50 19.15 -4.26 -14.59
CA SER A 50 19.90 -4.60 -13.37
C SER A 50 19.10 -4.25 -12.10
N LEU A 51 19.25 -5.03 -11.03
CA LEU A 51 18.53 -4.82 -9.76
C LEU A 51 18.64 -3.37 -9.25
N GLY A 52 19.83 -2.75 -9.33
CA GLY A 52 20.00 -1.35 -8.90
C GLY A 52 19.14 -0.34 -9.69
N ARG A 53 18.93 -0.55 -10.99
CA ARG A 53 18.03 0.29 -11.81
C ARG A 53 16.56 0.04 -11.48
N ALA A 54 16.20 -1.21 -11.19
CA ALA A 54 14.85 -1.55 -10.77
C ALA A 54 14.51 -0.93 -9.40
N VAL A 55 15.43 -1.01 -8.43
CA VAL A 55 15.30 -0.35 -7.12
C VAL A 55 15.20 1.17 -7.26
N LEU A 56 16.06 1.79 -8.08
CA LEU A 56 15.98 3.22 -8.36
C LEU A 56 14.62 3.59 -8.99
N GLY A 57 14.13 2.77 -9.92
CA GLY A 57 12.83 2.98 -10.54
C GLY A 57 11.67 2.90 -9.54
N VAL A 58 11.69 1.93 -8.61
CA VAL A 58 10.71 1.86 -7.52
C VAL A 58 10.81 3.10 -6.63
N ALA A 59 12.00 3.56 -6.29
CA ALA A 59 12.19 4.76 -5.49
C ALA A 59 11.59 6.00 -6.20
N VAL A 60 11.86 6.17 -7.50
CA VAL A 60 11.29 7.26 -8.30
C VAL A 60 9.77 7.16 -8.37
N ALA A 61 9.21 5.98 -8.67
CA ALA A 61 7.76 5.79 -8.69
C ALA A 61 7.13 6.06 -7.32
N THR A 62 7.80 5.68 -6.23
CA THR A 62 7.36 5.96 -4.85
C THR A 62 7.34 7.46 -4.55
N VAL A 63 8.34 8.21 -5.01
CA VAL A 63 8.35 9.67 -4.86
C VAL A 63 7.22 10.31 -5.68
N ILE A 64 6.98 9.82 -6.90
CA ILE A 64 5.86 10.29 -7.73
C ILE A 64 4.54 10.01 -7.01
N THR A 65 4.30 8.79 -6.53
CA THR A 65 3.04 8.45 -5.84
C THR A 65 2.88 9.20 -4.52
N ALA A 66 3.97 9.47 -3.79
CA ALA A 66 3.97 10.29 -2.58
C ALA A 66 3.46 11.70 -2.82
N ALA A 67 3.77 12.30 -3.97
CA ALA A 67 3.33 13.65 -4.32
C ALA A 67 1.80 13.77 -4.42
N PHE A 68 1.09 12.68 -4.74
CA PHE A 68 -0.37 12.66 -4.90
C PHE A 68 -1.12 12.03 -3.74
N THR A 69 -0.50 11.04 -3.07
CA THR A 69 -1.17 10.21 -2.05
C THR A 69 -0.61 10.41 -0.64
N GLY A 70 0.41 11.28 -0.50
CA GLY A 70 1.14 11.49 0.75
C GLY A 70 2.02 10.30 1.14
N ALA A 71 2.62 10.38 2.32
CA ALA A 71 3.57 9.39 2.82
C ALA A 71 2.94 8.00 2.96
N VAL A 72 1.70 7.93 3.45
CA VAL A 72 0.99 6.65 3.67
C VAL A 72 0.73 5.94 2.34
N GLY A 73 0.17 6.64 1.35
CA GLY A 73 -0.06 6.04 0.03
C GLY A 73 1.23 5.62 -0.68
N ALA A 74 2.32 6.38 -0.51
CA ALA A 74 3.64 6.00 -1.02
C ALA A 74 4.17 4.70 -0.39
N LEU A 75 3.96 4.51 0.92
CA LEU A 75 4.32 3.26 1.60
C LEU A 75 3.50 2.08 1.05
N PHE A 76 2.20 2.27 0.84
CA PHE A 76 1.35 1.26 0.19
C PHE A 76 1.83 0.92 -1.22
N PHE A 77 2.23 1.92 -2.01
CA PHE A 77 2.84 1.67 -3.32
C PHE A 77 4.13 0.85 -3.20
N CYS A 78 5.07 1.31 -2.38
CA CYS A 78 6.41 0.74 -2.27
C CYS A 78 6.38 -0.71 -1.78
N PHE A 79 5.66 -0.99 -0.70
CA PHE A 79 5.59 -2.32 -0.09
C PHE A 79 4.50 -3.21 -0.69
N GLY A 80 3.43 -2.64 -1.24
CA GLY A 80 2.36 -3.39 -1.89
C GLY A 80 2.69 -3.81 -3.33
N PHE A 81 3.37 -2.94 -4.07
CA PHE A 81 3.59 -3.10 -5.52
C PHE A 81 5.07 -3.03 -5.91
N GLY A 82 5.79 -2.05 -5.37
CA GLY A 82 7.21 -1.76 -5.63
C GLY A 82 8.11 -2.97 -5.46
N PHE A 83 8.31 -3.39 -4.21
CA PHE A 83 9.17 -4.52 -3.86
C PHE A 83 8.71 -5.84 -4.47
N LEU A 84 7.39 -6.10 -4.45
CA LEU A 84 6.83 -7.31 -5.04
C LEU A 84 7.14 -7.41 -6.54
N GLY A 85 6.90 -6.33 -7.29
CA GLY A 85 7.13 -6.30 -8.73
C GLY A 85 8.58 -6.54 -9.10
N ILE A 86 9.52 -5.80 -8.50
CA ILE A 86 10.94 -6.00 -8.81
C ILE A 86 11.48 -7.35 -8.33
N ALA A 87 10.95 -7.88 -7.22
CA ALA A 87 11.34 -9.18 -6.69
C ALA A 87 10.85 -10.30 -7.61
N LEU A 88 9.59 -10.28 -8.05
CA LEU A 88 9.09 -11.22 -9.05
C LEU A 88 9.90 -11.16 -10.34
N GLY A 89 10.31 -9.96 -10.78
CA GLY A 89 11.18 -9.82 -11.93
C GLY A 89 12.60 -10.38 -11.71
N ALA A 90 13.16 -10.22 -10.51
CA ALA A 90 14.44 -10.82 -10.15
C ALA A 90 14.37 -12.35 -10.02
N LEU A 91 13.30 -12.87 -9.43
CA LEU A 91 13.02 -14.30 -9.30
C LEU A 91 12.82 -14.95 -10.67
N GLY A 92 12.11 -14.30 -11.58
CA GLY A 92 11.91 -14.79 -12.95
C GLY A 92 13.18 -14.83 -13.81
N ARG A 93 14.27 -14.17 -13.39
CA ARG A 93 15.60 -14.38 -14.00
C ARG A 93 16.37 -15.53 -13.38
N ARG A 94 16.04 -15.91 -12.15
CA ARG A 94 16.82 -16.85 -11.33
C ARG A 94 16.25 -18.26 -11.39
N TYR A 95 14.93 -18.39 -11.55
CA TYR A 95 14.22 -19.66 -11.53
C TYR A 95 13.49 -19.88 -12.85
N ASP A 96 13.60 -21.08 -13.42
CA ASP A 96 12.89 -21.45 -14.66
C ASP A 96 11.46 -21.93 -14.40
N LYS A 97 11.19 -22.45 -13.19
CA LYS A 97 9.88 -22.99 -12.83
C LYS A 97 8.99 -21.88 -12.29
N ALA A 98 7.83 -21.70 -12.92
CA ALA A 98 6.81 -20.74 -12.48
C ALA A 98 6.38 -20.97 -11.01
N VAL A 99 6.29 -22.23 -10.57
CA VAL A 99 5.93 -22.57 -9.19
C VAL A 99 6.90 -21.96 -8.18
N ASP A 100 8.20 -22.03 -8.45
CA ASP A 100 9.22 -21.48 -7.54
C ASP A 100 9.12 -19.95 -7.50
N ILE A 101 8.95 -19.29 -8.66
CA ILE A 101 8.77 -17.83 -8.75
C ILE A 101 7.56 -17.40 -7.93
N VAL A 102 6.43 -18.10 -8.05
CA VAL A 102 5.20 -17.80 -7.31
C VAL A 102 5.40 -18.01 -5.82
N LEU A 103 6.01 -19.12 -5.40
CA LEU A 103 6.22 -19.44 -3.99
C LEU A 103 7.12 -18.41 -3.30
N TYR A 104 8.27 -18.08 -3.90
CA TYR A 104 9.12 -17.01 -3.38
C TYR A 104 8.46 -15.64 -3.49
N GLY A 105 7.64 -15.39 -4.52
CA GLY A 105 6.84 -14.19 -4.66
C GLY A 105 5.84 -14.01 -3.51
N ILE A 106 5.17 -15.08 -3.09
CA ILE A 106 4.29 -15.09 -1.92
C ILE A 106 5.07 -14.74 -0.65
N LEU A 107 6.24 -15.35 -0.44
CA LEU A 107 7.09 -15.05 0.72
C LEU A 107 7.51 -13.58 0.76
N VAL A 108 7.94 -13.02 -0.39
CA VAL A 108 8.28 -11.60 -0.50
C VAL A 108 7.06 -10.71 -0.24
N SER A 109 5.90 -11.10 -0.77
CA SER A 109 4.64 -10.37 -0.59
C SER A 109 4.21 -10.32 0.88
N ILE A 110 4.27 -11.45 1.58
CA ILE A 110 3.98 -11.54 3.01
C ILE A 110 4.98 -10.70 3.80
N GLY A 111 6.29 -10.87 3.56
CA GLY A 111 7.34 -10.11 4.24
C GLY A 111 7.20 -8.60 4.05
N SER A 112 6.86 -8.15 2.84
CA SER A 112 6.64 -6.73 2.53
C SER A 112 5.42 -6.17 3.26
N LYS A 113 4.32 -6.93 3.33
CA LYS A 113 3.11 -6.53 4.07
C LYS A 113 3.33 -6.48 5.58
N LEU A 114 4.05 -7.46 6.14
CA LEU A 114 4.42 -7.45 7.56
C LEU A 114 5.31 -6.25 7.89
N LEU A 115 6.25 -5.91 7.01
CA LEU A 115 7.10 -4.74 7.18
C LEU A 115 6.30 -3.43 7.08
N LEU A 116 5.41 -3.33 6.10
CA LEU A 116 4.48 -2.20 5.96
C LEU A 116 3.64 -2.03 7.24
N MET A 117 3.09 -3.12 7.75
CA MET A 117 2.31 -3.15 8.98
C MET A 117 3.13 -2.65 10.18
N LEU A 118 4.34 -3.16 10.36
CA LEU A 118 5.24 -2.73 11.45
C LEU A 118 5.56 -1.22 11.35
N ILE A 119 5.81 -0.72 10.14
CA ILE A 119 6.02 0.71 9.90
C ILE A 119 4.76 1.49 10.23
N ALA A 120 3.59 1.02 9.82
CA ALA A 120 2.31 1.67 10.10
C ALA A 120 2.09 1.77 11.61
N VAL A 121 2.24 0.67 12.36
CA VAL A 121 2.10 0.66 13.83
C VAL A 121 3.06 1.65 14.48
N LYS A 122 4.32 1.71 14.05
CA LYS A 122 5.29 2.66 14.60
C LYS A 122 4.96 4.12 14.30
N LEU A 123 4.40 4.40 13.13
CA LEU A 123 4.05 5.76 12.72
C LEU A 123 2.74 6.25 13.34
N THR A 124 1.74 5.38 13.45
CA THR A 124 0.40 5.73 13.92
C THR A 124 0.22 5.47 15.42
N GLY A 125 1.01 4.57 16.00
CA GLY A 125 0.83 4.06 17.36
C GLY A 125 -0.33 3.07 17.51
N ILE A 126 -0.95 2.67 16.40
CA ILE A 126 -2.17 1.86 16.38
C ILE A 126 -1.81 0.40 16.10
N ASN A 127 -2.24 -0.53 16.95
CA ASN A 127 -2.13 -1.95 16.65
C ASN A 127 -3.32 -2.38 15.75
N PRO A 128 -3.08 -2.82 14.51
CA PRO A 128 -4.16 -3.23 13.60
C PRO A 128 -4.85 -4.53 14.04
N PHE A 129 -4.26 -5.27 14.98
CA PHE A 129 -4.89 -6.44 15.61
C PHE A 129 -5.47 -6.11 16.99
N GLY A 130 -5.26 -4.89 17.49
CA GLY A 130 -5.86 -4.39 18.71
C GLY A 130 -7.30 -3.98 18.48
N LEU A 131 -8.22 -4.94 18.55
CA LEU A 131 -9.67 -4.66 18.54
C LEU A 131 -10.23 -4.42 19.95
N GLU A 132 -9.34 -4.27 20.93
CA GLU A 132 -9.72 -4.04 22.31
C GLU A 132 -10.21 -2.61 22.53
N GLU A 133 -11.19 -2.46 23.42
CA GLU A 133 -11.80 -1.16 23.73
C GLU A 133 -10.76 -0.12 24.19
N ALA A 134 -9.70 -0.58 24.86
CA ALA A 134 -8.58 0.23 25.34
C ALA A 134 -7.75 0.89 24.21
N GLU A 135 -7.71 0.29 23.02
CA GLU A 135 -7.01 0.85 21.86
C GLU A 135 -7.92 1.73 20.99
N ILE A 136 -9.21 1.43 20.97
CA ILE A 136 -10.21 2.09 20.14
C ILE A 136 -10.66 3.43 20.76
N MET A 137 -10.89 3.48 22.08
CA MET A 137 -11.41 4.69 22.74
C MET A 137 -10.53 5.93 22.60
N PRO A 138 -9.20 5.86 22.74
CA PRO A 138 -8.33 7.00 22.53
C PRO A 138 -8.44 7.58 21.10
N MET A 139 -8.70 6.74 20.09
CA MET A 139 -8.93 7.23 18.72
C MET A 139 -10.25 7.98 18.59
N ILE A 140 -11.33 7.42 19.18
CA ILE A 140 -12.64 8.08 19.20
C ILE A 140 -12.53 9.44 19.89
N GLU A 141 -11.82 9.52 21.01
CA GLU A 141 -11.61 10.76 21.76
C GLU A 141 -10.78 11.77 20.98
N ARG A 142 -9.70 11.32 20.33
CA ARG A 142 -8.86 12.20 19.51
C ARG A 142 -9.64 12.78 18.33
N ILE A 143 -10.40 11.97 17.63
CA ILE A 143 -11.29 12.43 16.56
C ILE A 143 -12.30 13.43 17.13
N ALA A 144 -12.95 13.09 18.25
CA ALA A 144 -13.94 13.95 18.86
C ALA A 144 -13.37 15.31 19.30
N SER A 145 -12.13 15.37 19.81
CA SER A 145 -11.48 16.64 20.16
C SER A 145 -11.23 17.53 18.95
N ILE A 146 -10.94 16.96 17.78
CA ILE A 146 -10.76 17.70 16.52
C ILE A 146 -12.11 18.32 16.11
N TYR A 147 -13.18 17.54 16.13
CA TYR A 147 -14.53 18.02 15.78
C TYR A 147 -15.08 19.04 16.78
N SER A 148 -14.82 18.85 18.08
CA SER A 148 -15.13 19.85 19.11
C SER A 148 -14.39 21.17 18.84
N GLY A 149 -13.10 21.11 18.48
CA GLY A 149 -12.31 22.28 18.08
C GLY A 149 -12.79 22.98 16.81
N LEU A 150 -13.61 22.30 15.98
CA LEU A 150 -14.27 22.84 14.79
C LEU A 150 -15.68 23.39 15.07
N GLY A 151 -16.14 23.37 16.34
CA GLY A 151 -17.41 23.99 16.75
C GLY A 151 -18.63 23.08 16.74
N MET A 152 -18.47 21.75 16.72
CA MET A 152 -19.59 20.81 16.89
C MET A 152 -20.17 20.88 18.31
N SER A 153 -21.50 20.79 18.44
CA SER A 153 -22.16 20.73 19.76
C SER A 153 -21.81 19.44 20.50
N GLU A 154 -21.76 19.51 21.83
CA GLU A 154 -21.44 18.35 22.68
C GLU A 154 -22.44 17.19 22.48
N GLU A 155 -23.71 17.51 22.23
CA GLU A 155 -24.78 16.53 21.99
C GLU A 155 -24.59 15.79 20.64
N ALA A 156 -24.19 16.50 19.59
CA ALA A 156 -23.87 15.88 18.31
C ALA A 156 -22.61 15.00 18.44
N LEU A 157 -21.66 15.44 19.26
CA LEU A 157 -20.42 14.71 19.52
C LEU A 157 -20.67 13.43 20.33
N SER A 158 -21.52 13.47 21.35
CA SER A 158 -21.87 12.29 22.15
C SER A 158 -22.61 11.25 21.32
N LEU A 159 -23.57 11.69 20.50
CA LEU A 159 -24.32 10.82 19.59
C LEU A 159 -23.38 10.14 18.57
N ALA A 160 -22.44 10.90 17.99
CA ALA A 160 -21.44 10.37 17.07
C ALA A 160 -20.51 9.34 17.73
N LYS A 161 -20.08 9.58 18.97
CA LYS A 161 -19.26 8.63 19.74
C LYS A 161 -20.01 7.32 20.00
N GLU A 162 -21.28 7.38 20.39
CA GLU A 162 -22.11 6.19 20.63
C GLU A 162 -22.33 5.38 19.34
N GLN A 163 -22.66 6.06 18.24
CA GLN A 163 -22.85 5.40 16.95
C GLN A 163 -21.56 4.72 16.47
N MET A 164 -20.40 5.37 16.69
CA MET A 164 -19.10 4.81 16.34
C MET A 164 -18.78 3.59 17.21
N ARG A 165 -19.02 3.65 18.54
CA ARG A 165 -18.91 2.48 19.44
C ARG A 165 -19.79 1.31 18.98
N ALA A 166 -21.04 1.57 18.62
CA ALA A 166 -21.98 0.55 18.15
C ALA A 166 -21.56 -0.06 16.80
N THR A 167 -20.92 0.70 15.92
CA THR A 167 -20.38 0.19 14.65
C THR A 167 -19.15 -0.67 14.88
N LEU A 168 -18.27 -0.23 15.79
CA LEU A 168 -17.04 -0.94 16.13
C LEU A 168 -17.30 -2.27 16.85
N SER A 169 -18.38 -2.37 17.63
CA SER A 169 -18.79 -3.62 18.27
C SER A 169 -19.26 -4.70 17.28
N LEU A 170 -19.57 -4.32 16.03
CA LEU A 170 -19.89 -5.26 14.95
C LEU A 170 -18.64 -5.83 14.26
N ILE A 171 -17.48 -5.17 14.38
CA ILE A 171 -16.25 -5.63 13.72
C ILE A 171 -15.89 -7.07 14.09
N PRO A 172 -15.86 -7.51 15.37
CA PRO A 172 -15.54 -8.89 15.72
C PRO A 172 -16.47 -9.92 15.07
N VAL A 173 -17.72 -9.54 14.79
CA VAL A 173 -18.72 -10.39 14.15
C VAL A 173 -18.49 -10.51 12.64
N ILE A 174 -18.01 -9.44 12.00
CA ILE A 174 -17.83 -9.37 10.54
C ILE A 174 -16.40 -9.72 10.12
N PHE A 175 -15.42 -9.56 11.01
CA PHE A 175 -13.99 -9.81 10.76
C PHE A 175 -13.69 -11.20 10.15
N PRO A 176 -14.35 -12.30 10.55
CA PRO A 176 -14.12 -13.61 9.91
C PRO A 176 -14.55 -13.69 8.45
N ALA A 177 -15.36 -12.75 7.96
CA ALA A 177 -15.89 -12.70 6.61
C ALA A 177 -15.13 -11.71 5.68
N LEU A 178 -14.13 -10.98 6.21
CA LEU A 178 -13.28 -10.03 5.50
C LEU A 178 -11.87 -10.62 5.26
#